data_AF-A0A7S4C1X4-F1
#
_entry.id   AF-A0A7S4C1X4-F1
#
_cell.length_a   1.000
_cell.length_b   1.000
_cell.length_c   1.000
_cell.angle_alpha   90.00
_cell.angle_beta   90.00
_cell.angle_gamma   90.00
#
_symmetry.space_group_name_H-M   'P 1'
#
loop_
_entity.id
_entity.type
_entity.pdbx_description
1 polymer ?
#
loop_
_entity_poly.entity_id
_entity_poly.type
_entity_poly.pdbx_seq_one_letter_code
_entity_poly.pdbx_strand_id
1 'polypeptide(L)'
;MALLRGMATSTARKRSPPAGRDDWLRTREDMHRLRVHACASLDAAAVEGEWLHVLLLEGHFRLAADQMRSAAPSTTQSAVAERVVLSACREFVNSASHADDEALGRAEECAAVLRVPSAAVSAEMRLVE
;
A
#
# COMPACT_ATOMS: atom_id res chain seq x y z
N MET A 1 13.41 -6.11 -3.77
CA MET A 1 12.27 -5.33 -3.24
C MET A 1 12.53 -3.83 -3.24
N ALA A 2 13.68 -3.32 -2.74
CA ALA A 2 13.96 -1.87 -2.70
C ALA A 2 13.80 -1.13 -4.05
N LEU A 3 14.14 -1.77 -5.16
CA LEU A 3 14.01 -1.19 -6.50
C LEU A 3 12.54 -0.99 -6.94
N LEU A 4 11.64 -1.94 -6.63
CA LEU A 4 10.21 -1.79 -6.93
C LEU A 4 9.58 -0.68 -6.10
N ARG A 5 9.92 -0.60 -4.81
CA ARG A 5 9.47 0.47 -3.94
C ARG A 5 9.95 1.83 -4.45
N GLY A 6 11.23 1.94 -4.80
CA GLY A 6 11.79 3.16 -5.41
C GLY A 6 11.11 3.54 -6.73
N MET A 7 10.81 2.57 -7.60
CA MET A 7 10.02 2.81 -8.81
C MET A 7 8.63 3.33 -8.48
N ALA A 8 7.91 2.66 -7.58
CA ALA A 8 6.55 2.99 -7.18
C ALA A 8 6.45 4.41 -6.61
N THR A 9 7.32 4.72 -5.65
CA THR A 9 7.40 6.05 -5.04
C THR A 9 7.81 7.10 -6.06
N SER A 10 8.75 6.81 -6.97
CA SER A 10 9.14 7.75 -8.03
C SER A 10 8.00 8.00 -9.03
N THR A 11 7.27 6.97 -9.46
CA THR A 11 6.12 7.11 -10.36
C THR A 11 4.96 7.88 -9.70
N ALA A 12 4.69 7.61 -8.43
CA ALA A 12 3.69 8.35 -7.65
C ALA A 12 4.09 9.82 -7.46
N ARG A 13 5.35 10.08 -7.07
CA ARG A 13 5.88 11.44 -6.83
C ARG A 13 5.98 12.26 -8.10
N LYS A 14 6.40 11.68 -9.24
CA LYS A 14 6.43 12.37 -10.54
C LYS A 14 5.07 12.86 -10.99
N ARG A 15 4.01 12.19 -10.53
CA ARG A 15 2.63 12.58 -10.82
C ARG A 15 2.00 13.38 -9.68
N SER A 16 2.74 13.73 -8.62
CA SER A 16 2.15 14.26 -7.40
C SER A 16 1.65 15.70 -7.51
N PRO A 17 0.43 15.99 -7.01
CA PRO A 17 -0.57 15.01 -6.58
C PRO A 17 -1.36 14.50 -7.80
N PRO A 18 -1.44 13.18 -8.06
CA PRO A 18 -2.45 12.66 -8.98
C PRO A 18 -3.83 13.02 -8.43
N ALA A 19 -4.60 13.79 -9.20
CA ALA A 19 -5.79 14.49 -8.68
C ALA A 19 -7.00 13.56 -8.48
N GLY A 20 -6.95 12.33 -9.00
CA GLY A 20 -8.06 11.38 -8.90
C GLY A 20 -7.68 9.91 -9.08
N ARG A 21 -8.70 9.05 -8.96
CA ARG A 21 -8.58 7.58 -9.09
C ARG A 21 -7.89 7.15 -10.39
N ASP A 22 -8.25 7.77 -11.51
CA ASP A 22 -7.73 7.40 -12.81
C ASP A 22 -6.24 7.71 -12.96
N ASP A 23 -5.75 8.77 -12.32
CA ASP A 23 -4.33 9.11 -12.34
C ASP A 23 -3.50 8.11 -11.54
N TRP A 24 -4.03 7.66 -10.39
CA TRP A 24 -3.43 6.58 -9.63
C TRP A 24 -3.46 5.25 -10.40
N LEU A 25 -4.55 4.90 -11.07
CA LEU A 25 -4.57 3.69 -11.93
C LEU A 25 -3.54 3.78 -13.07
N ARG A 26 -3.30 4.99 -13.61
CA ARG A 26 -2.21 5.20 -14.58
C ARG A 26 -0.82 5.03 -13.95
N THR A 27 -0.59 5.40 -12.69
CA THR A 27 0.70 5.10 -12.03
C THR A 27 0.96 3.61 -11.94
N ARG A 28 -0.07 2.80 -11.68
CA ARG A 28 0.04 1.33 -11.67
C ARG A 28 0.45 0.79 -13.04
N GLU A 29 -0.22 1.27 -14.08
CA GLU A 29 0.07 0.89 -15.46
C GLU A 29 1.50 1.29 -15.87
N ASP A 30 1.96 2.47 -15.48
CA ASP A 30 3.34 2.90 -15.70
C ASP A 30 4.35 1.97 -15.00
N MET A 31 4.07 1.56 -13.76
CA MET A 31 4.92 0.61 -13.04
C MET A 31 4.98 -0.75 -13.75
N HIS A 32 3.87 -1.24 -14.29
CA HIS A 32 3.85 -2.47 -15.11
C HIS A 32 4.66 -2.31 -16.39
N ARG A 33 4.50 -1.20 -17.11
CA ARG A 33 5.29 -0.92 -18.32
C ARG A 33 6.78 -0.83 -17.99
N LEU A 34 7.14 -0.11 -16.94
CA LEU A 34 8.53 0.03 -16.50
C LEU A 34 9.12 -1.32 -16.11
N ARG A 35 8.35 -2.17 -15.39
CA ARG A 35 8.75 -3.55 -15.09
C ARG A 35 9.04 -4.31 -16.39
N VAL A 36 8.11 -4.32 -17.34
CA VAL A 36 8.27 -5.06 -18.61
C VAL A 36 9.50 -4.59 -19.39
N HIS A 37 9.77 -3.29 -19.44
CA HIS A 37 10.84 -2.73 -20.28
C HIS A 37 12.22 -2.72 -19.60
N ALA A 38 12.28 -2.49 -18.28
CA ALA A 38 13.53 -2.25 -17.58
C ALA A 38 13.85 -3.31 -16.51
N CYS A 39 12.86 -4.08 -16.05
CA CYS A 39 13.02 -4.99 -14.92
C CYS A 39 12.17 -6.27 -15.07
N ALA A 40 12.24 -6.92 -16.22
CA ALA A 40 11.36 -8.05 -16.58
C ALA A 40 11.49 -9.27 -15.64
N SER A 41 12.61 -9.38 -14.93
CA SER A 41 12.85 -10.42 -13.91
C SER A 41 12.06 -10.22 -12.62
N LEU A 42 11.43 -9.06 -12.42
CA LEU A 42 10.61 -8.77 -11.24
C LEU A 42 9.21 -9.35 -11.42
N ASP A 43 8.69 -9.98 -10.37
CA ASP A 43 7.36 -10.56 -10.36
C ASP A 43 6.28 -9.48 -10.54
N ALA A 44 5.29 -9.75 -11.40
CA ALA A 44 4.16 -8.87 -11.63
C ALA A 44 3.32 -8.71 -10.37
N ALA A 45 3.18 -9.77 -9.56
CA ALA A 45 2.45 -9.71 -8.30
C ALA A 45 3.16 -8.79 -7.27
N ALA A 46 4.49 -8.70 -7.34
CA ALA A 46 5.26 -7.80 -6.49
C ALA A 46 5.05 -6.31 -6.87
N VAL A 47 4.78 -6.01 -8.15
CA VAL A 47 4.45 -4.65 -8.60
C VAL A 47 3.14 -4.17 -7.98
N GLU A 48 2.11 -5.03 -8.01
CA GLU A 48 0.81 -4.73 -7.40
C GLU A 48 0.92 -4.50 -5.89
N GLY A 49 1.69 -5.34 -5.19
CA GLY A 49 1.94 -5.19 -3.76
C GLY A 49 2.64 -3.87 -3.41
N GLU A 50 3.67 -3.48 -4.15
CA GLU A 50 4.40 -2.22 -3.90
C GLU A 50 3.59 -1.00 -4.33
N TRP A 51 2.77 -1.09 -5.38
CA TRP A 51 1.85 -0.01 -5.75
C TRP A 51 0.79 0.21 -4.65
N LEU A 52 0.18 -0.87 -4.16
CA LEU A 52 -0.75 -0.81 -3.03
C LEU A 52 -0.08 -0.23 -1.79
N HIS A 53 1.18 -0.60 -1.52
CA HIS A 53 1.92 -0.07 -0.40
C HIS A 53 2.10 1.46 -0.50
N VAL A 54 2.47 1.96 -1.68
CA VAL A 54 2.59 3.42 -1.90
C VAL A 54 1.25 4.13 -1.72
N LEU A 55 0.13 3.55 -2.18
CA LEU A 55 -1.20 4.13 -1.91
C LEU A 55 -1.46 4.32 -0.42
N LEU A 56 -1.10 3.33 0.40
CA LEU A 56 -1.30 3.38 1.84
C LEU A 56 -0.41 4.45 2.48
N LEU A 57 0.89 4.47 2.14
CA LEU A 57 1.84 5.44 2.69
C LEU A 57 1.54 6.89 2.28
N GLU A 58 0.92 7.09 1.12
CA GLU A 58 0.47 8.42 0.64
C GLU A 58 -0.95 8.77 1.15
N GLY A 59 -1.59 7.92 1.95
CA GLY A 59 -2.89 8.19 2.58
C GLY A 59 -4.11 7.97 1.67
N HIS A 60 -3.94 7.31 0.52
CA HIS A 60 -5.03 6.99 -0.40
C HIS A 60 -5.79 5.71 0.00
N PHE A 61 -6.24 5.66 1.26
CA PHE A 61 -6.86 4.48 1.89
C PHE A 61 -8.13 4.02 1.16
N ARG A 62 -8.98 4.95 0.72
CA ARG A 62 -10.21 4.61 -0.03
C ARG A 62 -9.88 3.87 -1.33
N LEU A 63 -8.86 4.34 -2.05
CA LEU A 63 -8.45 3.75 -3.32
C LEU A 63 -7.80 2.38 -3.12
N ALA A 64 -6.96 2.24 -2.09
CA ALA A 64 -6.40 0.94 -1.68
C ALA A 64 -7.53 -0.05 -1.36
N ALA A 65 -8.56 0.38 -0.63
CA ALA A 65 -9.71 -0.46 -0.28
C ALA A 65 -10.55 -0.83 -1.51
N ASP A 66 -10.77 0.11 -2.43
CA ASP A 66 -11.47 -0.14 -3.70
C ASP A 66 -10.72 -1.17 -4.56
N GLN A 67 -9.39 -1.06 -4.64
CA GLN A 67 -8.57 -2.01 -5.38
C GLN A 67 -8.69 -3.42 -4.81
N MET A 68 -8.57 -3.57 -3.49
CA MET A 68 -8.69 -4.87 -2.84
C MET A 68 -10.07 -5.50 -2.99
N ARG A 69 -11.13 -4.67 -3.10
CA ARG A 69 -12.50 -5.13 -3.39
C ARG A 69 -12.71 -5.52 -4.85
N SER A 70 -12.06 -4.81 -5.78
CA SER A 70 -12.23 -5.02 -7.22
C SER A 70 -11.46 -6.22 -7.75
N ALA A 71 -10.36 -6.60 -7.11
CA ALA A 71 -9.68 -7.85 -7.41
C ALA A 71 -10.52 -8.99 -6.84
N ALA A 72 -11.02 -9.92 -7.67
CA ALA A 72 -11.62 -11.16 -7.18
C ALA A 72 -10.53 -11.89 -6.38
N PRO A 73 -10.60 -11.93 -5.03
CA PRO A 73 -9.41 -12.23 -4.25
C PRO A 73 -9.11 -13.71 -4.41
N SER A 74 -8.05 -14.03 -5.14
CA SER A 74 -7.39 -15.31 -4.94
C SER A 74 -6.80 -15.32 -3.53
N THR A 75 -6.75 -16.48 -2.88
CA THR A 75 -6.20 -16.62 -1.52
C THR A 75 -4.80 -16.02 -1.39
N THR A 76 -3.99 -16.12 -2.45
CA THR A 76 -2.65 -15.52 -2.54
C THR A 76 -2.69 -13.98 -2.57
N GLN A 77 -3.62 -13.37 -3.31
CA GLN A 77 -3.76 -11.91 -3.34
C GLN A 77 -4.24 -11.36 -2.00
N SER A 78 -5.10 -12.10 -1.29
CA SER A 78 -5.53 -11.75 0.06
C SER A 78 -4.36 -11.73 1.05
N ALA A 79 -3.49 -12.75 1.03
CA ALA A 79 -2.32 -12.82 1.90
C ALA A 79 -1.26 -11.75 1.59
N VAL A 80 -1.07 -11.40 0.31
CA VAL A 80 -0.16 -10.31 -0.10
C VAL A 80 -0.71 -8.96 0.36
N ALA A 81 -2.00 -8.71 0.16
CA ALA A 81 -2.65 -7.48 0.57
C ALA A 81 -2.55 -7.26 2.09
N GLU A 82 -2.82 -8.30 2.88
CA GLU A 82 -2.69 -8.25 4.34
C GLU A 82 -1.26 -7.92 4.78
N ARG A 83 -0.26 -8.57 4.18
CA ARG A 83 1.16 -8.28 4.46
C ARG A 83 1.54 -6.85 4.12
N VAL A 84 1.01 -6.30 3.02
CA VAL A 84 1.26 -4.92 2.61
C VAL A 84 0.61 -3.93 3.59
N VAL A 85 -0.62 -4.17 4.00
CA VAL A 85 -1.30 -3.35 5.02
C VAL A 85 -0.54 -3.37 6.34
N LEU A 86 -0.13 -4.55 6.82
CA LEU A 86 0.66 -4.68 8.04
C LEU A 86 2.00 -3.94 7.94
N SER A 87 2.68 -4.02 6.80
CA SER A 87 3.92 -3.27 6.56
C SER A 87 3.69 -1.77 6.64
N ALA A 88 2.63 -1.26 6.03
CA ALA A 88 2.31 0.16 6.05
C ALA A 88 1.91 0.65 7.46
N CYS A 89 1.08 -0.11 8.17
CA CYS A 89 0.74 0.17 9.57
C CYS A 89 1.99 0.27 10.44
N ARG A 90 2.92 -0.68 10.31
CA ARG A 90 4.22 -0.64 11.02
C ARG A 90 5.03 0.60 10.68
N GLU A 91 5.07 1.00 9.41
CA GLU A 91 5.80 2.20 9.01
C GLU A 91 5.20 3.46 9.66
N PHE A 92 3.87 3.56 9.75
CA PHE A 92 3.21 4.65 10.47
C PHE A 92 3.48 4.61 11.97
N VAL A 93 3.29 3.46 12.63
CA VAL A 93 3.55 3.31 14.07
C VAL A 93 5.01 3.62 14.41
N ASN A 94 5.96 3.13 13.63
CA ASN A 94 7.39 3.41 13.85
C ASN A 94 7.77 4.88 13.55
N SER A 95 6.97 5.60 12.78
CA SER A 95 7.18 7.03 12.50
C SER A 95 6.59 7.96 13.56
N ALA A 96 5.68 7.45 14.38
CA ALA A 96 5.06 8.20 15.46
C ALA A 96 6.10 8.57 16.53
N SER A 97 6.15 9.85 16.89
CA SER A 97 7.10 10.34 17.90
C SER A 97 6.52 10.35 19.32
N HIS A 98 5.19 10.29 19.44
CA HIS A 98 4.45 10.27 20.70
C HIS A 98 3.03 9.71 20.52
N ALA A 99 2.30 9.51 21.63
CA ALA A 99 0.98 8.88 21.65
C ALA A 99 -0.12 9.65 20.89
N ASP A 100 0.01 10.98 20.75
CA ASP A 100 -0.96 11.81 20.02
C ASP A 100 -0.50 12.14 18.58
N ASP A 101 0.44 11.37 18.02
CA ASP A 101 0.98 11.63 16.69
C ASP A 101 -0.04 11.27 15.61
N GLU A 102 -0.23 12.15 14.62
CA GLU A 102 -1.14 11.92 13.48
C GLU A 102 -0.81 10.63 12.72
N ALA A 103 0.45 10.19 12.76
CA ALA A 103 0.87 8.91 12.18
C ALA A 103 0.10 7.71 12.76
N LEU A 104 -0.29 7.76 14.05
CA LEU A 104 -1.08 6.69 14.67
C LEU A 104 -2.51 6.64 14.12
N GLY A 105 -3.14 7.80 13.91
CA GLY A 105 -4.43 7.88 13.22
C GLY A 105 -4.35 7.35 11.78
N ARG A 106 -3.24 7.64 11.08
CA ARG A 106 -3.00 7.06 9.74
C ARG A 106 -2.78 5.55 9.78
N ALA A 107 -2.19 5.01 10.84
CA ALA A 107 -2.05 3.57 11.04
C ALA A 107 -3.42 2.89 11.23
N GLU A 108 -4.33 3.51 11.98
CA GLU A 108 -5.71 3.04 12.16
C GLU A 108 -6.49 3.07 10.84
N GLU A 109 -6.44 4.18 10.10
CA GLU A 109 -7.08 4.29 8.79
C GLU A 109 -6.52 3.25 7.80
N CYS A 110 -5.21 3.00 7.84
CA CYS A 110 -4.54 1.97 7.06
C CYS A 110 -5.03 0.56 7.41
N ALA A 111 -5.19 0.25 8.70
CA ALA A 111 -5.73 -1.03 9.16
C ALA A 111 -7.18 -1.23 8.72
N ALA A 112 -7.99 -0.16 8.75
CA ALA A 112 -9.40 -0.17 8.34
C ALA A 112 -9.61 -0.42 6.83
N VAL A 113 -8.56 -0.33 6.01
CA VAL A 113 -8.61 -0.69 4.59
C VAL A 113 -8.95 -2.18 4.43
N LEU A 114 -8.54 -3.03 5.37
CA LEU A 114 -9.00 -4.41 5.45
C LEU A 114 -10.42 -4.44 6.05
N ARG A 115 -11.37 -4.98 5.28
CA ARG A 115 -12.77 -5.12 5.74
C ARG A 115 -12.91 -5.91 7.05
N VAL A 116 -12.04 -6.90 7.23
CA VAL A 116 -11.91 -7.67 8.45
C VAL A 116 -10.42 -7.66 8.81
N PRO A 117 -10.01 -6.97 9.87
CA PRO A 117 -8.62 -7.00 10.30
C PRO A 117 -8.25 -8.42 10.72
N SER A 118 -7.09 -8.88 10.25
CA SER A 118 -6.56 -10.17 10.67
C SER A 118 -6.04 -10.11 12.10
N ALA A 119 -5.81 -11.27 12.71
CA ALA A 119 -5.20 -11.33 14.04
C ALA A 119 -3.83 -10.64 14.09
N ALA A 120 -3.07 -10.66 13.00
CA ALA A 120 -1.77 -9.99 12.91
C ALA A 120 -1.91 -8.47 12.89
N VAL A 121 -2.86 -7.93 12.11
CA VAL A 121 -3.12 -6.48 12.07
C VAL A 121 -3.71 -6.00 13.39
N SER A 122 -4.63 -6.76 14.00
CA SER A 122 -5.16 -6.43 15.32
C SER A 122 -4.09 -6.48 16.42
N ALA A 123 -3.15 -7.43 16.36
CA ALA A 123 -2.04 -7.49 17.31
C ALA A 123 -1.11 -6.27 17.19
N GLU A 124 -0.86 -5.83 15.96
CA GLU A 124 -0.05 -4.63 15.70
C GLU A 124 -0.73 -3.37 16.23
N MET A 125 -2.04 -3.21 16.01
CA MET A 125 -2.77 -2.02 16.48
C MET A 125 -2.91 -1.97 18.01
N ARG A 126 -2.89 -3.10 18.71
CA ARG A 126 -2.83 -3.10 20.19
C ARG A 126 -1.51 -2.57 20.77
N LEU A 127 -0.46 -2.48 19.97
CA LEU A 127 0.80 -1.84 20.41
C LEU A 127 0.69 -0.31 20.43
N VAL A 128 -0.37 0.22 19.81
CA VAL A 128 -0.66 1.66 19.71
C VAL A 128 -1.58 2.13 20.85
N GLU A 129 -2.39 1.24 21.42
CA GLU A 129 -3.28 1.47 22.58
C GLU A 129 -2.51 1.50 23.91
#